data_AF-A0A918UXL3-F1
#
_entry.id   AF-A0A918UXL3-F1
#
_cell.length_a   1.000
_cell.length_b   1.000
_cell.length_c   1.000
_cell.angle_alpha   90.00
_cell.angle_beta   90.00
_cell.angle_gamma   90.00
#
_symmetry.space_group_name_H-M   'P 1'
#
loop_
_entity.id
_entity.type
_entity.pdbx_description
1 polymer ?
#
loop_
_entity_poly.entity_id
_entity_poly.type
_entity_poly.pdbx_seq_one_letter_code
_entity_poly.pdbx_strand_id
1 'polypeptide(L)'
;MQHFKTLSSYLDYLGLPRPEHPMLSVFNSKGDGYLPCPRESSPPITNDCYSISFKKFVEGNLNYGRTKYDFTNGALIFIAPRQVLQWDNSVVFERKGFSINFHEDFLKGTELAHQIKKYGFFSYSVNEALHLSPKEEKQIELIVENIEIEYQNNQDEFSKDIIISQLDTLLKYANRFYERQFLNRKEIASNLLEHFNQHLTEYFESGQLQEKGVPSIEQIADKMNVSQRYLSDILKKETGKTTTEHLQLYLIDEAKNMLLHPQKSVSEVAYELGFEYPQYFSRLFKKKEGISPSAYQQKHSLN
;
A
#
# COMPACT_ATOMS: atom_id res chain seq x y z
N MET A 1 22.96 -5.15 1.90
CA MET A 1 22.01 -4.02 1.75
C MET A 1 22.60 -2.81 2.44
N GLN A 2 22.82 -1.72 1.72
CA GLN A 2 23.37 -0.48 2.29
C GLN A 2 22.25 0.30 3.00
N HIS A 3 22.56 0.91 4.14
CA HIS A 3 21.61 1.69 4.93
C HIS A 3 22.16 3.09 5.21
N PHE A 4 21.36 4.13 4.95
CA PHE A 4 21.75 5.53 5.13
C PHE A 4 21.05 6.15 6.34
N LYS A 5 21.84 6.51 7.36
CA LYS A 5 21.33 7.12 8.61
C LYS A 5 21.12 8.63 8.53
N THR A 6 21.80 9.31 7.61
CA THR A 6 21.69 10.77 7.48
C THR A 6 21.18 11.14 6.10
N LEU A 7 20.38 12.21 6.04
CA LEU A 7 19.85 12.73 4.79
C LEU A 7 20.99 13.09 3.82
N SER A 8 22.04 13.74 4.31
CA SER A 8 23.20 14.09 3.47
C SER A 8 23.87 12.86 2.84
N SER A 9 24.08 11.77 3.60
CA SER A 9 24.68 10.54 3.04
C SER A 9 23.81 9.87 1.98
N TYR A 10 22.49 9.94 2.15
CA TYR A 10 21.53 9.42 1.19
C TYR A 10 21.52 10.27 -0.09
N LEU A 11 21.50 11.60 0.03
CA LEU A 11 21.56 12.53 -1.10
C LEU A 11 22.90 12.44 -1.86
N ASP A 12 24.02 12.30 -1.14
CA ASP A 12 25.34 12.09 -1.76
C ASP A 12 25.38 10.79 -2.57
N TYR A 13 24.79 9.70 -2.07
CA TYR A 13 24.65 8.44 -2.82
C TYR A 13 23.82 8.62 -4.09
N LEU A 14 22.75 9.42 -3.99
CA LEU A 14 21.94 9.86 -5.10
C LEU A 14 22.61 11.00 -5.89
N GLY A 15 23.88 11.37 -5.72
CA GLY A 15 24.48 12.46 -6.49
C GLY A 15 23.67 13.77 -6.52
N LEU A 16 22.84 14.01 -5.50
CA LEU A 16 22.00 15.18 -5.35
C LEU A 16 22.77 16.26 -4.57
N PRO A 17 22.44 17.55 -4.73
CA PRO A 17 23.03 18.61 -3.93
C PRO A 17 22.84 18.35 -2.44
N ARG A 18 23.82 18.80 -1.64
CA ARG A 18 23.70 18.75 -0.18
C ARG A 18 22.52 19.59 0.30
N PRO A 19 21.82 19.14 1.35
CA PRO A 19 20.69 19.88 1.88
C PRO A 19 21.16 21.10 2.68
N GLU A 20 20.40 22.19 2.63
CA GLU A 20 20.61 23.39 3.44
C GLU A 20 20.26 23.14 4.91
N HIS A 21 19.36 22.18 5.17
CA HIS A 21 19.01 21.71 6.50
C HIS A 21 19.43 20.24 6.70
N PRO A 22 20.06 19.86 7.83
CA PRO A 22 20.57 18.50 8.05
C PRO A 22 19.50 17.39 8.00
N MET A 23 18.22 17.76 8.17
CA MET A 23 17.12 16.80 8.29
C MET A 23 15.98 17.02 7.28
N LEU A 24 16.10 18.01 6.40
CA LEU A 24 15.08 18.34 5.39
C LEU A 24 15.76 18.76 4.10
N SER A 25 15.25 18.29 2.96
CA SER A 25 15.64 18.75 1.63
C SER A 25 14.41 18.91 0.76
N VAL A 26 14.36 19.99 0.00
CA VAL A 26 13.31 20.24 -0.99
C VAL A 26 13.99 20.47 -2.33
N PHE A 27 13.60 19.70 -3.34
CA PHE A 27 14.01 19.88 -4.72
C PHE A 27 12.76 20.10 -5.56
N ASN A 28 12.75 21.14 -6.38
CA ASN A 28 11.63 21.46 -7.26
C ASN A 28 12.17 21.84 -8.63
N SER A 29 11.73 21.16 -9.69
CA SER A 29 12.08 21.55 -11.05
C SER A 29 11.23 22.75 -11.47
N LYS A 30 11.76 23.97 -11.33
CA LYS A 30 11.11 25.18 -11.87
C LYS A 30 11.50 25.40 -13.34
N GLY A 31 10.55 25.80 -14.16
CA GLY A 31 10.79 26.16 -15.58
C GLY A 31 11.35 25.02 -16.41
N ASP A 32 12.48 25.26 -17.11
CA ASP A 32 13.22 24.26 -17.88
C ASP A 32 14.23 23.46 -17.03
N GLY A 33 14.18 23.61 -15.70
CA GLY A 33 15.02 22.89 -14.76
C GLY A 33 14.69 21.40 -14.70
N TYR A 34 15.67 20.61 -14.25
CA TYR A 34 15.58 19.16 -14.20
C TYR A 34 15.94 18.65 -12.79
N LEU A 35 15.12 17.76 -12.22
CA LEU A 35 15.52 17.01 -11.03
C LEU A 35 16.68 16.06 -11.42
N PRO A 36 17.80 16.03 -10.69
CA PRO A 36 18.88 15.11 -10.99
C PRO A 36 18.39 13.68 -10.68
N CYS A 37 18.29 12.84 -11.71
CA CYS A 37 18.07 11.41 -11.53
C CYS A 37 19.43 10.71 -11.71
N PRO A 38 20.00 10.08 -10.68
CA PRO A 38 21.45 10.08 -10.55
C PRO A 38 22.09 8.74 -10.89
N ARG A 39 21.30 7.68 -11.00
CA ARG A 39 21.74 6.34 -11.35
C ARG A 39 20.69 5.64 -12.19
N GLU A 40 21.14 4.96 -13.25
CA GLU A 40 20.29 4.14 -14.10
C GLU A 40 19.68 2.97 -13.32
N SER A 41 20.39 2.41 -12.33
CA SER A 41 19.91 1.38 -11.43
C SER A 41 20.52 1.49 -10.02
N SER A 42 19.96 0.77 -9.05
CA SER A 42 20.53 0.62 -7.71
C SER A 42 20.46 -0.82 -7.18
N PRO A 43 21.45 -1.24 -6.37
CA PRO A 43 21.26 -2.39 -5.48
C PRO A 43 20.20 -2.06 -4.41
N PRO A 44 19.63 -3.06 -3.71
CA PRO A 44 18.74 -2.81 -2.58
C PRO A 44 19.39 -1.91 -1.51
N ILE A 45 18.73 -0.79 -1.21
CA ILE A 45 19.13 0.18 -0.19
C ILE A 45 17.98 0.49 0.78
N THR A 46 18.30 1.10 1.91
CA THR A 46 17.32 1.65 2.88
C THR A 46 17.84 2.98 3.46
N ASN A 47 16.98 3.83 4.01
CA ASN A 47 17.39 5.06 4.71
C ASN A 47 16.41 5.40 5.85
N ASP A 48 16.78 6.30 6.77
CA ASP A 48 15.92 6.75 7.89
C ASP A 48 15.03 7.96 7.54
N CYS A 49 14.83 8.25 6.26
CA CYS A 49 14.08 9.40 5.77
C CYS A 49 12.72 8.98 5.18
N TYR A 50 11.73 9.85 5.38
CA TYR A 50 10.57 9.87 4.50
C TYR A 50 10.94 10.57 3.20
N SER A 51 10.42 10.07 2.08
CA SER A 51 10.52 10.75 0.77
C SER A 51 9.14 10.92 0.16
N ILE A 52 8.85 12.09 -0.37
CA ILE A 52 7.65 12.44 -1.13
C ILE A 52 8.11 13.00 -2.46
N SER A 53 7.83 12.32 -3.57
CA SER A 53 8.27 12.77 -4.89
C SER A 53 7.13 12.73 -5.89
N PHE A 54 7.01 13.79 -6.68
CA PHE A 54 6.16 13.78 -7.88
C PHE A 54 7.03 13.56 -9.11
N LYS A 55 6.64 12.59 -9.95
CA LYS A 55 7.37 12.26 -11.19
C LYS A 55 6.41 12.13 -12.36
N LYS A 56 6.73 12.77 -13.49
CA LYS A 56 6.07 12.50 -14.78
C LYS A 56 6.80 11.39 -15.54
N PHE A 57 6.09 10.63 -16.36
CA PHE A 57 6.64 9.50 -17.11
C PHE A 57 6.84 9.91 -18.57
N VAL A 58 8.01 9.59 -19.15
CA VAL A 58 8.30 9.86 -20.57
C VAL A 58 8.18 8.58 -21.39
N GLU A 59 8.88 7.51 -21.00
CA GLU A 59 8.85 6.20 -21.66
C GLU A 59 9.15 5.07 -20.66
N GLY A 60 8.60 3.88 -20.92
CA GLY A 60 8.79 2.67 -20.13
C GLY A 60 7.47 2.04 -19.67
N ASN A 61 7.32 0.73 -19.86
CA ASN A 61 6.24 -0.03 -19.23
C ASN A 61 6.65 -0.34 -17.79
N LEU A 62 6.26 0.51 -16.85
CA LEU A 62 6.07 0.03 -15.50
C LEU A 62 4.94 -0.99 -15.57
N ASN A 63 5.20 -2.25 -15.22
CA ASN A 63 4.16 -3.24 -14.95
C ASN A 63 3.40 -2.84 -13.68
N TYR A 64 2.72 -1.71 -13.75
CA TYR A 64 1.88 -1.13 -12.72
C TYR A 64 0.44 -1.38 -13.10
N GLY A 65 -0.30 -2.00 -12.19
CA GLY A 65 -1.76 -2.15 -12.21
C GLY A 65 -2.38 -2.23 -13.61
N ARG A 66 -2.66 -3.46 -14.08
CA ARG A 66 -3.26 -3.81 -15.38
C ARG A 66 -4.52 -3.01 -15.78
N THR A 67 -4.39 -1.73 -16.10
CA THR A 67 -5.40 -0.93 -16.80
C THR A 67 -4.70 0.12 -17.65
N LYS A 68 -5.00 0.16 -18.95
CA LYS A 68 -4.65 1.25 -19.86
C LYS A 68 -5.47 2.49 -19.44
N TYR A 69 -4.97 3.25 -18.47
CA TYR A 69 -5.41 4.63 -18.26
C TYR A 69 -4.30 5.53 -18.78
N ASP A 70 -4.64 6.54 -19.57
CA ASP A 70 -3.68 7.47 -20.19
C ASP A 70 -2.64 7.97 -19.16
N PHE A 71 -1.43 7.41 -19.23
CA PHE A 71 -0.33 7.61 -18.28
C PHE A 71 0.42 8.94 -18.49
N THR A 72 -0.24 9.96 -19.02
CA THR A 72 0.40 11.24 -19.38
C THR A 72 0.50 12.22 -18.21
N ASN A 73 -0.19 11.97 -17.09
CA ASN A 73 -0.17 12.81 -15.91
C ASN A 73 0.61 12.10 -14.78
N GLY A 74 1.61 12.77 -14.21
CA GLY A 74 2.56 12.17 -13.27
C GLY A 74 1.96 11.56 -12.00
N ALA A 75 2.82 10.93 -11.19
CA ALA A 75 2.44 10.24 -9.97
C ALA A 75 3.19 10.77 -8.75
N LEU A 76 2.50 10.80 -7.61
CA LEU A 76 3.12 10.93 -6.29
C LEU A 76 3.59 9.57 -5.78
N ILE A 77 4.84 9.56 -5.32
CA ILE A 77 5.54 8.42 -4.76
C ILE A 77 5.90 8.76 -3.31
N PHE A 78 5.63 7.83 -2.40
CA PHE A 78 5.89 7.96 -0.98
C PHE A 78 6.79 6.82 -0.52
N ILE A 79 7.78 7.14 0.29
CA ILE A 79 8.73 6.18 0.85
C ILE A 79 8.82 6.40 2.35
N ALA A 80 8.70 5.33 3.13
CA ALA A 80 8.90 5.36 4.57
C ALA A 80 10.36 5.07 4.98
N PRO A 81 10.78 5.53 6.18
CA PRO A 81 12.02 5.11 6.78
C PRO A 81 12.15 3.58 6.83
N ARG A 82 13.33 3.09 6.49
CA ARG A 82 13.77 1.69 6.47
C ARG A 82 13.05 0.80 5.45
N GLN A 83 12.27 1.39 4.54
CA GLN A 83 11.73 0.67 3.40
C GLN A 83 12.85 0.33 2.41
N VAL A 84 12.80 -0.89 1.84
CA VAL A 84 13.78 -1.33 0.84
C VAL A 84 13.46 -0.66 -0.50
N LEU A 85 14.45 0.03 -1.05
CA LEU A 85 14.39 0.69 -2.35
C LEU A 85 15.33 -0.01 -3.33
N GLN A 86 14.81 -0.28 -4.52
CA GLN A 86 15.56 -0.81 -5.64
C GLN A 86 14.92 -0.30 -6.94
N TRP A 87 15.73 0.09 -7.91
CA TRP A 87 15.26 0.44 -9.25
C TRP A 87 16.23 -0.08 -10.31
N ASP A 88 15.71 -0.33 -11.50
CA ASP A 88 16.47 -0.76 -12.66
C ASP A 88 16.42 0.29 -13.79
N ASN A 89 17.16 0.00 -14.87
CA ASN A 89 17.29 0.88 -16.02
C ASN A 89 16.01 0.97 -16.88
N SER A 90 14.90 0.30 -16.51
CA SER A 90 13.70 0.20 -17.35
C SER A 90 12.78 1.42 -17.26
N VAL A 91 13.02 2.33 -16.31
CA VAL A 91 12.13 3.46 -16.04
C VAL A 91 12.80 4.79 -16.38
N VAL A 92 12.31 5.45 -17.43
CA VAL A 92 12.75 6.82 -17.79
C VAL A 92 11.75 7.83 -17.22
N PHE A 93 12.15 8.47 -16.12
CA PHE A 93 11.37 9.56 -15.54
C PHE A 93 11.58 10.85 -16.32
N GLU A 94 10.49 11.60 -16.54
CA GLU A 94 10.62 13.01 -16.90
C GLU A 94 11.27 13.70 -15.73
N ARG A 95 12.25 14.55 -16.02
CA ARG A 95 12.97 15.30 -14.99
C ARG A 95 12.17 16.50 -14.46
N LYS A 96 10.83 16.46 -14.61
CA LYS A 96 9.88 17.45 -14.08
C LYS A 96 9.12 16.88 -12.87
N GLY A 97 9.05 17.68 -11.81
CA GLY A 97 8.35 17.41 -10.58
C GLY A 97 9.10 17.96 -9.36
N PHE A 98 8.82 17.38 -8.20
CA PHE A 98 9.48 17.78 -6.95
C PHE A 98 9.86 16.56 -6.11
N SER A 99 10.77 16.77 -5.16
CA SER A 99 11.09 15.79 -4.12
C SER A 99 11.30 16.49 -2.80
N ILE A 100 10.56 16.06 -1.78
CA ILE A 100 10.75 16.44 -0.39
C ILE A 100 11.28 15.21 0.34
N ASN A 101 12.43 15.34 0.99
CA ASN A 101 12.99 14.30 1.83
C ASN A 101 13.20 14.85 3.23
N PHE A 102 12.76 14.13 4.25
CA PHE A 102 12.97 14.54 5.64
C PHE A 102 13.27 13.35 6.52
N HIS A 103 14.26 13.51 7.40
CA HIS A 103 14.61 12.49 8.39
C HIS A 103 13.45 12.31 9.38
N GLU A 104 13.17 11.10 9.85
CA GLU A 104 12.05 10.84 10.77
C GLU A 104 12.07 11.72 12.03
N ASP A 105 13.28 11.98 12.55
CA ASP A 105 13.52 12.87 13.68
C ASP A 105 13.07 14.32 13.45
N PHE A 106 12.90 14.77 12.20
CA PHE A 106 12.40 16.12 11.90
C PHE A 106 10.98 16.31 12.45
N LEU A 107 10.19 15.23 12.50
CA LEU A 107 8.83 15.25 13.02
C LEU A 107 8.76 15.13 14.55
N LYS A 108 9.85 14.78 15.24
CA LYS A 108 9.82 14.54 16.70
C LYS A 108 9.26 15.75 17.44
N GLY A 109 8.37 15.46 18.39
CA GLY A 109 7.66 16.46 19.20
C GLY A 109 6.43 17.09 18.53
N THR A 110 6.08 16.68 17.30
CA THR A 110 4.91 17.20 16.59
C THR A 110 3.79 16.17 16.50
N GLU A 111 2.54 16.62 16.35
CA GLU A 111 1.39 15.74 16.11
C GLU A 111 1.55 14.94 14.81
N LEU A 112 2.23 15.52 13.81
CA LEU A 112 2.45 14.87 12.52
C LEU A 112 3.26 13.57 12.65
N ALA A 113 4.17 13.45 13.64
CA ALA A 113 4.91 12.22 13.91
C ALA A 113 4.00 11.01 14.21
N HIS A 114 2.82 11.27 14.78
CA HIS A 114 1.83 10.24 15.08
C HIS A 114 0.89 10.00 13.90
N GLN A 115 0.44 11.07 13.23
CA GLN A 115 -0.52 10.98 12.14
C GLN A 115 0.09 10.35 10.88
N ILE A 116 1.38 10.62 10.59
CA ILE A 116 2.02 10.15 9.36
C ILE A 116 1.98 8.61 9.23
N LYS A 117 2.03 7.89 10.35
CA LYS A 117 1.97 6.43 10.41
C LYS A 117 0.59 5.86 10.03
N LYS A 118 -0.46 6.67 10.09
CA LYS A 118 -1.82 6.27 9.73
C LYS A 118 -2.04 6.29 8.22
N TYR A 119 -1.25 7.06 7.49
CA TYR A 119 -1.35 7.12 6.03
C TYR A 119 -0.82 5.84 5.38
N GLY A 120 -1.70 5.15 4.66
CA GLY A 120 -1.36 3.88 4.01
C GLY A 120 -0.38 4.00 2.88
N PHE A 121 -0.30 5.17 2.28
CA PHE A 121 0.59 5.40 1.15
C PHE A 121 2.07 5.35 1.44
N PHE A 122 2.48 5.40 2.71
CA PHE A 122 3.86 5.11 3.11
C PHE A 122 4.18 3.61 3.24
N SER A 123 3.17 2.76 3.33
CA SER A 123 3.34 1.29 3.38
C SER A 123 3.23 0.62 2.01
N TYR A 124 2.95 1.37 0.96
CA TYR A 124 2.79 0.79 -0.36
C TYR A 124 4.13 0.42 -0.98
N SER A 125 4.18 -0.78 -1.55
CA SER A 125 5.10 -1.11 -2.62
C SER A 125 4.91 -0.11 -3.77
N VAL A 126 6.00 0.19 -4.49
CA VAL A 126 6.04 1.22 -5.55
C VAL A 126 4.79 1.16 -6.44
N ASN A 127 4.27 -0.04 -6.76
CA ASN A 127 3.09 -0.37 -7.60
C ASN A 127 1.75 0.37 -7.34
N GLU A 128 1.60 1.20 -6.31
CA GLU A 128 0.36 1.93 -5.98
C GLU A 128 0.53 3.46 -6.07
N ALA A 129 1.10 3.92 -7.19
CA ALA A 129 1.31 5.32 -7.48
C ALA A 129 0.03 6.18 -7.31
N LEU A 130 0.13 7.26 -6.54
CA LEU A 130 -0.97 8.22 -6.40
C LEU A 130 -1.01 9.15 -7.61
N HIS A 131 -1.83 8.78 -8.60
CA HIS A 131 -2.17 9.62 -9.75
C HIS A 131 -2.97 10.88 -9.39
N LEU A 132 -2.51 12.02 -9.91
CA LEU A 132 -3.15 13.32 -9.73
C LEU A 132 -3.82 13.78 -11.02
N SER A 133 -4.98 14.42 -10.91
CA SER A 133 -5.53 15.24 -11.98
C SER A 133 -4.75 16.57 -12.08
N PRO A 134 -4.80 17.28 -13.22
CA PRO A 134 -4.08 18.55 -13.39
C PRO A 134 -4.41 19.60 -12.29
N LYS A 135 -5.65 19.59 -11.79
CA LYS A 135 -6.06 20.49 -10.70
C LYS A 135 -5.41 20.10 -9.36
N GLU A 136 -5.29 18.81 -9.08
CA GLU A 136 -4.69 18.31 -7.85
C GLU A 136 -3.17 18.43 -7.87
N GLU A 137 -2.55 18.21 -9.04
CA GLU A 137 -1.12 18.49 -9.28
C GLU A 137 -0.81 19.94 -8.89
N LYS A 138 -1.53 20.91 -9.47
CA LYS A 138 -1.38 22.33 -9.12
C LYS A 138 -1.59 22.61 -7.63
N GLN A 139 -2.53 21.93 -6.98
CA GLN A 139 -2.76 22.10 -5.55
C GLN A 139 -1.56 21.64 -4.71
N ILE A 140 -0.95 20.51 -5.07
CA ILE A 140 0.23 19.98 -4.39
C ILE A 140 1.44 20.87 -4.68
N GLU A 141 1.64 21.29 -5.93
CA GLU A 141 2.74 22.18 -6.34
C GLU A 141 2.75 23.48 -5.51
N LEU A 142 1.59 24.12 -5.31
CA LEU A 142 1.50 25.33 -4.48
C LEU A 142 1.94 25.10 -3.02
N ILE A 143 1.64 23.93 -2.46
CA ILE A 143 2.07 23.60 -1.09
C ILE A 143 3.58 23.37 -1.06
N VAL A 144 4.13 22.67 -2.05
CA VAL A 144 5.57 22.44 -2.19
C VAL A 144 6.32 23.74 -2.37
N GLU A 145 5.81 24.67 -3.17
CA GLU A 145 6.38 26.02 -3.34
C GLU A 145 6.46 26.77 -2.01
N ASN A 146 5.40 26.71 -1.18
CA ASN A 146 5.43 27.32 0.14
C ASN A 146 6.48 26.67 1.06
N ILE A 147 6.61 25.34 1.01
CA ILE A 147 7.64 24.61 1.77
C ILE A 147 9.04 25.00 1.30
N GLU A 148 9.23 25.12 -0.02
CA GLU A 148 10.51 25.50 -0.63
C GLU A 148 10.92 26.92 -0.24
N ILE A 149 9.99 27.88 -0.26
CA ILE A 149 10.23 29.26 0.17
C ILE A 149 10.68 29.29 1.64
N GLU A 150 9.97 28.58 2.52
CA GLU A 150 10.32 28.51 3.94
C GLU A 150 11.67 27.80 4.16
N TYR A 151 11.95 26.77 3.37
CA TYR A 151 13.21 26.02 3.42
C TYR A 151 14.44 26.85 3.01
N GLN A 152 14.29 27.77 2.05
CA GLN A 152 15.36 28.65 1.55
C GLN A 152 15.50 29.94 2.35
N ASN A 153 14.55 30.27 3.22
CA ASN A 153 14.61 31.45 4.09
C ASN A 153 15.55 31.23 5.27
N ASN A 154 15.95 32.34 5.92
CA ASN A 154 16.69 32.26 7.17
C ASN A 154 15.84 31.60 8.25
N GLN A 155 16.30 30.46 8.75
CA GLN A 155 15.56 29.70 9.74
C GLN A 155 15.47 30.44 11.07
N ASP A 156 14.25 30.55 11.58
CA ASP A 156 13.96 31.06 12.91
C ASP A 156 13.15 30.03 13.74
N GLU A 157 12.66 30.45 14.90
CA GLU A 157 11.89 29.57 15.79
C GLU A 157 10.54 29.12 15.21
N PHE A 158 10.03 29.77 14.17
CA PHE A 158 8.74 29.48 13.54
C PHE A 158 8.87 28.58 12.31
N SER A 159 10.02 28.62 11.62
CA SER A 159 10.22 27.92 10.34
C SER A 159 9.86 26.44 10.38
N LYS A 160 10.24 25.73 11.45
CA LYS A 160 9.93 24.31 11.60
C LYS A 160 8.43 24.06 11.65
N ASP A 161 7.69 24.82 12.45
CA ASP A 161 6.24 24.63 12.64
C ASP A 161 5.44 24.98 11.38
N ILE A 162 5.89 25.99 10.62
CA ILE A 162 5.32 26.34 9.31
C ILE A 162 5.51 25.19 8.32
N ILE A 163 6.73 24.66 8.19
CA ILE A 163 7.02 23.53 7.29
C ILE A 163 6.19 22.30 7.68
N ILE A 164 6.10 21.98 8.97
CA ILE A 164 5.30 20.85 9.46
C ILE A 164 3.81 21.02 9.12
N SER A 165 3.28 22.24 9.25
CA SER A 165 1.88 22.55 8.91
C SER A 165 1.60 22.40 7.41
N GLN A 166 2.56 22.79 6.56
CA GLN A 166 2.45 22.60 5.11
C GLN A 166 2.57 21.12 4.73
N LEU A 167 3.48 20.36 5.35
CA LEU A 167 3.60 18.92 5.16
C LEU A 167 2.32 18.18 5.58
N ASP A 168 1.74 18.51 6.73
CA ASP A 168 0.47 17.95 7.18
C ASP A 168 -0.65 18.23 6.16
N THR A 169 -0.71 19.46 5.66
CA THR A 169 -1.67 19.85 4.60
C THR A 169 -1.47 19.01 3.32
N LEU A 170 -0.24 18.87 2.85
CA LEU A 170 0.11 18.05 1.69
C LEU A 170 -0.36 16.61 1.88
N LEU A 171 -0.06 16.01 3.04
CA LEU A 171 -0.40 14.62 3.35
C LEU A 171 -1.91 14.40 3.45
N LYS A 172 -2.67 15.35 3.99
CA LYS A 172 -4.14 15.32 4.00
C LYS A 172 -4.72 15.36 2.59
N TYR A 173 -4.18 16.20 1.71
CA TYR A 173 -4.58 16.22 0.30
C TYR A 173 -4.22 14.91 -0.40
N ALA A 174 -3.00 14.41 -0.21
CA ALA A 174 -2.58 13.12 -0.75
C ALA A 174 -3.53 12.00 -0.32
N ASN A 175 -3.91 11.94 0.96
CA ASN A 175 -4.88 10.98 1.47
C ASN A 175 -6.26 11.13 0.82
N ARG A 176 -6.72 12.38 0.64
CA ARG A 176 -8.00 12.66 -0.04
C ARG A 176 -7.98 12.20 -1.51
N PHE A 177 -6.89 12.45 -2.21
CA PHE A 177 -6.73 12.04 -3.61
C PHE A 177 -6.61 10.54 -3.73
N TYR A 178 -5.94 9.90 -2.79
CA TYR A 178 -5.90 8.44 -2.66
C TYR A 178 -7.32 7.89 -2.49
N GLU A 179 -8.07 8.38 -1.50
CA GLU A 179 -9.46 7.96 -1.26
C GLU A 179 -10.38 8.16 -2.49
N ARG A 180 -10.17 9.25 -3.25
CA ARG A 180 -10.89 9.54 -4.50
C ARG A 180 -10.66 8.48 -5.56
N GLN A 181 -9.46 7.91 -5.65
CA GLN A 181 -9.18 6.87 -6.64
C GLN A 181 -10.10 5.66 -6.48
N PHE A 182 -10.67 5.44 -5.29
CA PHE A 182 -11.64 4.37 -5.03
C PHE A 182 -13.10 4.76 -5.25
N LEU A 183 -13.47 6.05 -5.23
CA LEU A 183 -14.87 6.49 -5.17
C LEU A 183 -15.73 6.06 -6.37
N ASN A 184 -15.12 5.78 -7.53
CA ASN A 184 -15.84 5.47 -8.77
C ASN A 184 -15.52 4.07 -9.33
N ARG A 185 -14.98 3.16 -8.51
CA ARG A 185 -14.40 1.91 -9.02
C ARG A 185 -15.11 0.63 -8.52
N LYS A 186 -16.44 0.59 -8.57
CA LYS A 186 -17.21 -0.67 -8.38
C LYS A 186 -16.65 -1.81 -9.22
N GLU A 187 -16.27 -1.53 -10.46
CA GLU A 187 -15.72 -2.53 -11.39
C GLU A 187 -14.36 -3.07 -10.93
N ILE A 188 -13.47 -2.23 -10.39
CA ILE A 188 -12.15 -2.69 -9.92
C ILE A 188 -12.28 -3.42 -8.59
N ALA A 189 -13.18 -2.97 -7.71
CA ALA A 189 -13.47 -3.70 -6.49
C ALA A 189 -14.09 -5.07 -6.77
N SER A 190 -15.01 -5.14 -7.73
CA SER A 190 -15.60 -6.38 -8.21
C SER A 190 -14.52 -7.30 -8.79
N ASN A 191 -13.67 -6.78 -9.68
CA ASN A 191 -12.57 -7.53 -10.25
C ASN A 191 -11.57 -7.98 -9.19
N LEU A 192 -11.26 -7.15 -8.19
CA LEU A 192 -10.33 -7.51 -7.12
C LEU A 192 -10.89 -8.61 -6.23
N LEU A 193 -12.19 -8.54 -5.90
CA LEU A 193 -12.88 -9.60 -5.16
C LEU A 193 -12.97 -10.90 -5.99
N GLU A 194 -13.20 -10.80 -7.29
CA GLU A 194 -13.20 -11.95 -8.19
C GLU A 194 -11.83 -12.63 -8.24
N HIS A 195 -10.75 -11.87 -8.43
CA HIS A 195 -9.38 -12.40 -8.38
C HIS A 195 -9.03 -12.96 -6.99
N PHE A 196 -9.48 -12.31 -5.91
CA PHE A 196 -9.29 -12.80 -4.55
C PHE A 196 -9.95 -14.18 -4.37
N ASN A 197 -11.22 -14.32 -4.77
CA ASN A 197 -11.93 -15.59 -4.72
C ASN A 197 -11.31 -16.64 -5.62
N GLN A 198 -10.89 -16.26 -6.84
CA GLN A 198 -10.22 -17.16 -7.77
C GLN A 198 -8.92 -17.73 -7.17
N HIS A 199 -8.09 -16.88 -6.56
CA HIS A 199 -6.87 -17.35 -5.91
C HIS A 199 -7.14 -18.25 -4.70
N LEU A 200 -8.21 -17.99 -3.93
CA LEU A 200 -8.62 -18.91 -2.86
C LEU A 200 -9.05 -20.26 -3.42
N THR A 201 -9.81 -20.28 -4.51
CA THR A 201 -10.18 -21.52 -5.22
C THR A 201 -8.96 -22.27 -5.73
N GLU A 202 -8.04 -21.60 -6.41
CA GLU A 202 -6.79 -22.23 -6.89
C GLU A 202 -5.94 -22.78 -5.74
N TYR A 203 -5.87 -22.05 -4.62
CA TYR A 203 -5.14 -22.49 -3.42
C TYR A 203 -5.79 -23.70 -2.75
N PHE A 204 -7.13 -23.76 -2.75
CA PHE A 204 -7.90 -24.89 -2.24
C PHE A 204 -7.75 -26.12 -3.12
N GLU A 205 -8.02 -25.99 -4.43
CA GLU A 205 -7.99 -27.08 -5.41
C GLU A 205 -6.59 -27.67 -5.60
N SER A 206 -5.53 -26.88 -5.41
CA SER A 206 -4.15 -27.36 -5.48
C SER A 206 -3.71 -28.18 -4.26
N GLY A 207 -4.55 -28.35 -3.24
CA GLY A 207 -4.22 -29.07 -2.01
C GLY A 207 -3.27 -28.30 -1.08
N GLN A 208 -2.88 -27.07 -1.42
CA GLN A 208 -1.96 -26.26 -0.63
C GLN A 208 -2.51 -25.93 0.75
N LEU A 209 -3.84 -25.88 0.90
CA LEU A 209 -4.49 -25.68 2.19
C LEU A 209 -4.15 -26.78 3.21
N GLN A 210 -4.04 -28.03 2.75
CA GLN A 210 -3.73 -29.18 3.61
C GLN A 210 -2.25 -29.23 3.97
N GLU A 211 -1.37 -28.83 3.05
CA GLU A 211 0.09 -28.84 3.26
C GLU A 211 0.60 -27.62 4.03
N LYS A 212 0.06 -26.44 3.76
CA LYS A 212 0.58 -25.14 4.23
C LYS A 212 -0.37 -24.40 5.16
N GLY A 213 -1.59 -24.90 5.35
CA GLY A 213 -2.63 -24.25 6.15
C GLY A 213 -3.27 -23.06 5.44
N VAL A 214 -4.10 -22.34 6.19
CA VAL A 214 -4.84 -21.15 5.71
C VAL A 214 -3.84 -20.05 5.30
N PRO A 215 -3.94 -19.50 4.07
CA PRO A 215 -3.00 -18.49 3.60
C PRO A 215 -3.18 -17.18 4.37
N SER A 216 -2.07 -16.48 4.62
CA SER A 216 -2.11 -15.14 5.21
C SER A 216 -2.63 -14.12 4.19
N ILE A 217 -3.21 -13.03 4.67
CA ILE A 217 -3.66 -11.95 3.78
C ILE A 217 -2.50 -11.34 3.00
N GLU A 218 -1.31 -11.29 3.60
CA GLU A 218 -0.07 -10.86 2.95
C GLU A 218 0.28 -11.77 1.76
N GLN A 219 0.25 -13.09 1.94
CA GLN A 219 0.52 -14.05 0.86
C GLN A 219 -0.46 -13.91 -0.31
N ILE A 220 -1.75 -13.69 -0.02
CA ILE A 220 -2.77 -13.50 -1.06
C ILE A 220 -2.52 -12.18 -1.80
N ALA A 221 -2.25 -11.11 -1.07
CA ALA A 221 -1.99 -9.79 -1.65
C ALA A 221 -0.74 -9.80 -2.55
N ASP A 222 0.34 -10.44 -2.10
CA ASP A 222 1.57 -10.62 -2.87
C ASP A 222 1.31 -11.37 -4.19
N LYS A 223 0.50 -12.44 -4.16
CA LYS A 223 0.10 -13.18 -5.37
C LYS A 223 -0.73 -12.34 -6.33
N MET A 224 -1.55 -11.44 -5.79
CA MET A 224 -2.35 -10.49 -6.55
C MET A 224 -1.54 -9.26 -7.02
N ASN A 225 -0.26 -9.15 -6.66
CA ASN A 225 0.60 -7.98 -6.90
C ASN A 225 0.02 -6.66 -6.36
N VAL A 226 -0.65 -6.73 -5.21
CA VAL A 226 -1.19 -5.57 -4.49
C VAL A 226 -0.69 -5.59 -3.05
N SER A 227 -0.65 -4.44 -2.36
CA SER A 227 -0.37 -4.47 -0.93
C SER A 227 -1.54 -5.07 -0.14
N GLN A 228 -1.23 -5.74 0.98
CA GLN A 228 -2.25 -6.22 1.92
C GLN A 228 -3.22 -5.11 2.35
N ARG A 229 -2.70 -3.88 2.51
CA ARG A 229 -3.49 -2.74 2.93
C ARG A 229 -4.45 -2.29 1.82
N TYR A 230 -3.98 -2.17 0.58
CA TYR A 230 -4.83 -1.85 -0.56
C TYR A 230 -5.97 -2.85 -0.73
N LEU A 231 -5.66 -4.15 -0.69
CA LEU A 231 -6.65 -5.21 -0.72
C LEU A 231 -7.68 -5.05 0.41
N SER A 232 -7.21 -4.77 1.62
CA SER A 232 -8.07 -4.57 2.80
C SER A 232 -8.97 -3.35 2.69
N ASP A 233 -8.42 -2.23 2.24
CA ASP A 233 -9.14 -0.96 2.14
C ASP A 233 -10.23 -1.06 1.06
N ILE A 234 -9.92 -1.62 -0.12
CA ILE A 234 -10.90 -1.80 -1.20
C ILE A 234 -12.03 -2.74 -0.78
N LEU A 235 -11.70 -3.94 -0.32
CA LEU A 235 -12.72 -4.94 0.01
C LEU A 235 -13.62 -4.42 1.13
N LYS A 236 -13.05 -3.77 2.14
CA LYS A 236 -13.84 -3.19 3.24
C LYS A 236 -14.74 -2.06 2.78
N LYS A 237 -14.24 -1.14 1.95
CA LYS A 237 -15.00 0.01 1.47
C LYS A 237 -16.21 -0.41 0.63
N GLU A 238 -16.06 -1.46 -0.17
CA GLU A 238 -17.06 -1.85 -1.16
C GLU A 238 -18.03 -2.92 -0.65
N THR A 239 -17.54 -3.84 0.18
CA THR A 239 -18.36 -4.96 0.69
C THR A 239 -18.80 -4.79 2.14
N GLY A 240 -18.23 -3.81 2.85
CA GLY A 240 -18.38 -3.63 4.30
C GLY A 240 -17.62 -4.66 5.16
N LYS A 241 -16.90 -5.61 4.53
CA LYS A 241 -16.21 -6.72 5.22
C LYS A 241 -14.70 -6.63 5.05
N THR A 242 -13.97 -6.97 6.10
CA THR A 242 -12.51 -7.07 6.06
C THR A 242 -12.05 -8.25 5.19
N THR A 243 -10.83 -8.22 4.67
CA THR A 243 -10.28 -9.34 3.87
C THR A 243 -10.26 -10.65 4.66
N THR A 244 -9.95 -10.58 5.96
CA THR A 244 -10.04 -11.75 6.85
C THR A 244 -11.47 -12.29 6.94
N GLU A 245 -12.49 -11.43 6.93
CA GLU A 245 -13.88 -11.88 6.90
C GLU A 245 -14.26 -12.52 5.57
N HIS A 246 -13.74 -12.03 4.44
CA HIS A 246 -13.92 -12.68 3.14
C HIS A 246 -13.30 -14.07 3.11
N LEU A 247 -12.05 -14.20 3.57
CA LEU A 247 -11.38 -15.50 3.71
C LEU A 247 -12.18 -16.46 4.61
N GLN A 248 -12.66 -15.97 5.75
CA GLN A 248 -13.50 -16.77 6.64
C GLN A 248 -14.81 -17.19 5.98
N LEU A 249 -15.47 -16.30 5.24
CA LEU A 249 -16.72 -16.62 4.54
C LEU A 249 -16.49 -17.67 3.45
N TYR A 250 -15.41 -17.55 2.69
CA TYR A 250 -15.00 -18.54 1.71
C TYR A 250 -14.78 -19.92 2.35
N LEU A 251 -13.99 -19.99 3.43
CA LEU A 251 -13.74 -21.24 4.15
C LEU A 251 -15.02 -21.86 4.72
N ILE A 252 -15.97 -21.04 5.18
CA ILE A 252 -17.26 -21.53 5.68
C ILE A 252 -18.14 -22.05 4.53
N ASP A 253 -18.08 -21.44 3.35
CA ASP A 253 -18.83 -21.93 2.19
C ASP A 253 -18.30 -23.28 1.71
N GLU A 254 -16.97 -23.43 1.61
CA GLU A 254 -16.34 -24.72 1.35
C GLU A 254 -16.67 -25.75 2.44
N ALA A 255 -16.66 -25.34 3.71
CA ALA A 255 -17.04 -26.21 4.81
C ALA A 255 -18.47 -26.75 4.66
N LYS A 256 -19.43 -25.94 4.20
CA LYS A 256 -20.80 -26.40 3.96
C LYS A 256 -20.81 -27.51 2.93
N ASN A 257 -20.15 -27.31 1.79
CA ASN A 257 -20.07 -28.31 0.72
C ASN A 257 -19.46 -29.61 1.25
N MET A 258 -18.39 -29.52 2.04
CA MET A 258 -17.72 -30.69 2.62
C MET A 258 -18.57 -31.41 3.68
N LEU A 259 -19.30 -30.67 4.51
CA LEU A 259 -20.15 -31.22 5.56
C LEU A 259 -21.36 -32.00 5.00
N LEU A 260 -21.79 -31.70 3.78
CA LEU A 260 -22.85 -32.46 3.09
C LEU A 260 -22.41 -33.88 2.71
N HIS A 261 -21.10 -34.19 2.73
CA HIS A 261 -20.65 -35.56 2.51
C HIS A 261 -20.95 -36.44 3.74
N PRO A 262 -21.77 -37.49 3.60
CA PRO A 262 -22.30 -38.26 4.73
C PRO A 262 -21.23 -39.06 5.51
N GLN A 263 -20.02 -39.21 4.99
CA GLN A 263 -18.92 -39.92 5.64
C GLN A 263 -17.88 -39.01 6.31
N LYS A 264 -17.97 -37.69 6.13
CA LYS A 264 -16.99 -36.75 6.71
C LYS A 264 -17.46 -36.28 8.10
N SER A 265 -16.61 -36.50 9.09
CA SER A 265 -16.79 -35.93 10.42
C SER A 265 -16.47 -34.43 10.45
N VAL A 266 -17.05 -33.71 11.40
CA VAL A 266 -16.78 -32.28 11.62
C VAL A 266 -15.29 -32.01 11.86
N SER A 267 -14.59 -32.94 12.53
CA SER A 267 -13.16 -32.81 12.80
C SER A 267 -12.32 -32.97 11.53
N GLU A 268 -12.64 -33.95 10.68
CA GLU A 268 -11.97 -34.14 9.38
C GLU A 268 -12.14 -32.91 8.48
N VAL A 269 -13.37 -32.38 8.39
CA VAL A 269 -13.62 -31.14 7.63
C VAL A 269 -12.78 -29.98 8.17
N ALA A 270 -12.69 -29.83 9.50
CA ALA A 270 -11.88 -28.77 10.09
C ALA A 270 -10.38 -28.90 9.73
N TYR A 271 -9.83 -30.11 9.80
CA TYR A 271 -8.43 -30.34 9.47
C TYR A 271 -8.15 -30.17 7.97
N GLU A 272 -9.03 -30.64 7.11
CA GLU A 272 -8.90 -30.45 5.65
C GLU A 272 -8.99 -28.96 5.25
N LEU A 273 -9.71 -28.15 6.02
CA LEU A 273 -9.77 -26.70 5.86
C LEU A 273 -8.55 -25.95 6.44
N GLY A 274 -7.55 -26.68 6.94
CA GLY A 274 -6.32 -26.11 7.49
C GLY A 274 -6.47 -25.52 8.90
N PHE A 275 -7.53 -25.84 9.64
CA PHE A 275 -7.64 -25.44 11.04
C PHE A 275 -6.86 -26.39 11.95
N GLU A 276 -5.91 -25.86 12.72
CA GLU A 276 -5.17 -26.63 13.74
C GLU A 276 -6.09 -27.20 14.83
N TYR A 277 -7.16 -26.47 15.17
CA TYR A 277 -8.06 -26.81 16.26
C TYR A 277 -9.53 -26.82 15.78
N PRO A 278 -10.19 -28.00 15.72
CA PRO A 278 -11.59 -28.11 15.29
C PRO A 278 -12.59 -27.27 16.10
N GLN A 279 -12.26 -26.93 17.36
CA GLN A 279 -13.08 -26.09 18.22
C GLN A 279 -13.14 -24.65 17.70
N TYR A 280 -12.04 -24.14 17.13
CA TYR A 280 -12.01 -22.82 16.52
C TYR A 280 -12.91 -22.78 15.28
N PHE A 281 -12.77 -23.77 14.40
CA PHE A 281 -13.67 -23.95 13.24
C PHE A 281 -15.14 -23.98 13.66
N SER A 282 -15.50 -24.80 14.65
CA SER A 282 -16.88 -24.93 15.11
C SER A 282 -17.47 -23.61 15.64
N ARG A 283 -16.66 -22.81 16.35
CA ARG A 283 -17.06 -21.48 16.82
C ARG A 283 -17.22 -20.50 15.66
N LEU A 284 -16.29 -20.52 14.70
CA LEU A 284 -16.35 -19.66 13.52
C LEU A 284 -17.58 -19.99 12.66
N PHE A 285 -17.82 -21.27 12.38
CA PHE A 285 -18.99 -21.74 11.62
C PHE A 285 -20.28 -21.31 12.29
N LYS A 286 -20.43 -21.56 13.61
CA LYS A 286 -21.61 -21.12 14.37
C LYS A 286 -21.78 -19.60 14.36
N LYS A 287 -20.69 -18.84 14.42
CA LYS A 287 -20.73 -17.37 14.37
C LYS A 287 -21.22 -16.87 13.01
N LYS A 288 -20.88 -17.54 11.90
CA LYS A 288 -21.25 -17.13 10.54
C LYS A 288 -22.63 -17.66 10.12
N GLU A 289 -22.96 -18.90 10.47
CA GLU A 289 -24.19 -19.59 10.03
C GLU A 289 -25.31 -19.63 11.08
N GLY A 290 -25.01 -19.27 12.34
CA GLY A 290 -25.97 -19.31 13.45
C GLY A 290 -26.18 -20.70 14.07
N ILE A 291 -25.79 -21.79 13.39
CA ILE A 291 -25.88 -23.18 13.88
C ILE A 291 -24.52 -23.87 13.89
N SER A 292 -24.35 -24.92 14.71
CA SER A 292 -23.09 -25.68 14.74
C SER A 292 -22.91 -26.52 13.47
N PRO A 293 -21.66 -26.89 13.10
CA PRO A 293 -21.41 -27.80 11.98
C PRO A 293 -22.19 -29.11 12.07
N SER A 294 -22.26 -29.74 13.24
CA SER A 294 -23.02 -30.98 13.44
C SER A 294 -24.54 -30.79 13.25
N ALA A 295 -25.09 -29.65 13.70
CA ALA A 295 -26.49 -29.32 13.49
C ALA A 295 -26.77 -29.03 12.00
N TYR A 296 -25.81 -28.42 11.30
CA TYR A 296 -25.86 -28.21 9.86
C TYR A 296 -25.91 -29.57 9.12
N GLN A 297 -25.02 -30.51 9.44
CA GLN A 297 -25.05 -31.87 8.89
C GLN A 297 -26.41 -32.54 9.10
N GLN A 298 -26.89 -32.60 10.34
CA GLN A 298 -28.16 -33.26 10.66
C GLN A 298 -29.34 -32.65 9.90
N LYS A 299 -29.39 -31.32 9.79
CA LYS A 299 -30.46 -30.61 9.07
C LYS A 299 -30.49 -30.97 7.58
N HIS A 300 -29.32 -31.16 6.97
CA HIS A 300 -29.18 -31.42 5.53
C HIS A 300 -29.07 -32.90 5.16
N SER A 301 -28.86 -33.80 6.14
CA SER A 301 -28.95 -35.26 5.94
C SER A 301 -30.38 -35.81 5.94
N LEU A 302 -31.37 -34.97 6.30
CA LEU A 302 -32.80 -35.33 6.41
C LEU A 302 -33.65 -34.93 5.18
N ASN A 303 -33.02 -34.45 4.10
CA ASN A 303 -33.63 -34.19 2.80
C ASN A 303 -32.94 -35.03 1.73
#